data_AF-A0A519YTX4-F1
#
_entry.id   AF-A0A519YTX4-F1
#
_cell.length_a   1.000
_cell.length_b   1.000
_cell.length_c   1.000
_cell.angle_alpha   90.00
_cell.angle_beta   90.00
_cell.angle_gamma   90.00
#
_symmetry.space_group_name_H-M   'P 1'
#
loop_
_entity.id
_entity.type
_entity.pdbx_description
1 polymer ?
#
loop_
_entity_poly.entity_id
_entity_poly.type
_entity_poly.pdbx_seq_one_letter_code
_entity_poly.pdbx_strand_id
1 'polypeptide(L)' 'MVPDHCTPGPAPVFRCIALPVEVFDYLKQTQRRIQETEGHRLSNNRLIARLLLEHKATTAADAAA' A
#
# COMPACT_ATOMS: atom_id res chain seq x y z
N MET A 1 6.72 26.94 -13.14
CA MET A 1 6.44 25.51 -13.36
C MET A 1 7.42 24.74 -12.46
N VAL A 2 7.02 24.42 -11.24
CA VAL A 2 7.90 23.80 -10.25
C VAL A 2 7.87 22.28 -10.46
N PRO A 3 9.00 21.60 -10.69
CA PRO A 3 9.04 20.15 -10.73
C PRO A 3 9.10 19.67 -9.29
N ASP A 4 8.00 19.13 -8.79
CA ASP A 4 7.89 18.75 -7.38
C ASP A 4 7.30 17.36 -7.24
N HIS A 5 8.15 16.33 -7.38
CA HIS A 5 7.98 15.11 -6.59
C HIS A 5 9.28 14.30 -6.64
N CYS A 6 10.02 14.34 -5.51
CA CYS A 6 11.00 13.35 -5.10
C CYS A 6 10.60 11.95 -5.58
N THR A 7 11.39 11.32 -6.46
CA THR A 7 11.16 9.93 -6.88
C THR A 7 11.59 9.00 -5.74
N PRO A 8 10.68 8.34 -5.01
CA PRO A 8 11.06 7.46 -3.91
C PRO A 8 11.27 6.05 -4.47
N GLY A 9 12.51 5.71 -4.85
CA GLY A 9 12.90 4.36 -5.28
C GLY A 9 12.11 3.77 -6.47
N PRO A 10 12.44 2.55 -6.92
CA PRO A 10 11.60 1.85 -7.88
C PRO A 10 10.26 1.51 -7.22
N ALA A 11 9.15 1.98 -7.81
CA ALA A 11 7.83 1.63 -7.33
C ALA A 11 7.66 0.10 -7.35
N PRO A 12 7.13 -0.52 -6.28
CA PRO A 12 6.93 -1.95 -6.25
C PRO A 12 5.99 -2.34 -7.39
N VAL A 13 6.32 -3.42 -8.10
CA VAL A 13 5.49 -3.97 -9.19
C VAL A 13 5.17 -5.40 -8.89
N PHE A 14 3.89 -5.67 -8.65
CA PHE A 14 3.36 -7.02 -8.50
C PHE A 14 2.68 -7.41 -9.82
N ARG A 15 3.21 -8.41 -10.52
CA ARG A 15 2.76 -8.79 -11.86
C ARG A 15 1.78 -9.97 -11.88
N CYS A 16 1.97 -10.93 -10.98
CA CYS A 16 1.21 -12.18 -10.98
C CYS A 16 0.69 -12.47 -9.57
N ILE A 17 -0.35 -11.75 -9.14
CA ILE A 17 -1.03 -12.04 -7.87
C ILE A 17 -2.50 -12.29 -8.17
N ALA A 18 -2.96 -13.49 -7.79
CA ALA A 18 -4.38 -13.78 -7.70
C ALA A 18 -4.82 -13.47 -6.27
N LEU A 19 -5.79 -12.55 -6.13
CA LEU A 19 -6.41 -12.23 -4.86
C LEU A 19 -7.90 -12.60 -4.92
N PRO A 20 -8.48 -13.11 -3.83
CA PRO A 20 -9.93 -13.24 -3.71
C PRO A 20 -10.62 -11.88 -3.95
N VAL A 21 -11.85 -11.93 -4.46
CA VAL A 21 -12.65 -10.71 -4.74
C VAL A 21 -12.83 -9.85 -3.48
N GLU A 22 -13.05 -10.49 -2.34
CA GLU A 22 -13.18 -9.84 -1.02
C GLU A 22 -11.93 -9.01 -0.67
N VAL A 23 -10.75 -9.48 -1.04
CA VAL A 23 -9.49 -8.75 -0.83
C VAL A 23 -9.42 -7.52 -1.75
N PHE A 24 -9.94 -7.59 -2.98
CA PHE A 24 -10.03 -6.42 -3.84
C PHE A 24 -10.97 -5.35 -3.29
N ASP A 25 -12.09 -5.74 -2.70
CA ASP A 25 -13.02 -4.79 -2.07
C ASP A 25 -12.39 -4.13 -0.84
N TYR A 26 -11.70 -4.91 -0.02
CA TYR A 26 -10.88 -4.38 1.07
C TYR A 26 -9.84 -3.37 0.57
N LEU A 27 -9.07 -3.72 -0.46
CA LEU A 27 -8.06 -2.81 -1.04
C LEU A 27 -8.67 -1.50 -1.51
N LYS A 28 -9.84 -1.53 -2.16
CA LYS A 28 -10.54 -0.31 -2.59
C LYS A 28 -11.03 0.53 -1.41
N GLN A 29 -11.56 -0.10 -0.37
CA GLN A 29 -12.00 0.62 0.82
C GLN A 29 -10.83 1.31 1.52
N THR A 30 -9.72 0.60 1.71
CA THR A 30 -8.50 1.17 2.29
C THR A 30 -7.92 2.29 1.43
N GLN A 31 -7.92 2.12 0.10
CA GLN A 31 -7.49 3.16 -0.84
C GLN A 31 -8.31 4.45 -0.71
N ARG A 32 -9.65 4.34 -0.56
CA ARG A 32 -10.53 5.50 -0.36
C ARG A 32 -10.23 6.21 0.96
N ARG A 33 -10.12 5.45 2.05
CA ARG A 33 -9.77 6.00 3.36
C ARG A 33 -8.43 6.75 3.35
N ILE A 34 -7.43 6.18 2.69
CA ILE A 34 -6.12 6.83 2.52
C ILE A 34 -6.27 8.11 1.69
N GLN A 35 -7.03 8.08 0.60
CA GLN A 35 -7.28 9.26 -0.22
C GLN A 35 -7.99 10.38 0.57
N GLU A 36 -8.95 10.03 1.43
CA GLU A 36 -9.63 10.98 2.32
C GLU A 36 -8.66 11.59 3.34
N THR A 37 -7.70 10.80 3.83
CA THR A 37 -6.77 11.23 4.89
C THR A 37 -5.56 12.00 4.34
N GLU A 38 -4.99 11.53 3.23
CA GLU A 38 -3.71 12.00 2.68
C GLU A 38 -3.89 12.87 1.41
N GLY A 39 -5.13 13.08 0.96
CA GLY A 39 -5.47 13.92 -0.19
C GLY A 39 -5.06 13.35 -1.54
N HIS A 40 -4.49 12.15 -1.59
CA HIS A 40 -4.03 11.52 -2.83
C HIS A 40 -4.32 10.01 -2.86
N ARG A 41 -4.51 9.48 -4.06
CA ARG A 41 -4.87 8.08 -4.28
C ARG A 41 -3.63 7.22 -4.55
N LEU A 42 -3.38 6.22 -3.71
CA LEU A 42 -2.31 5.24 -3.94
C LEU A 42 -2.65 4.27 -5.06
N SER A 43 -1.67 3.78 -5.82
CA SER A 43 -1.88 2.65 -6.74
C SER A 43 -2.00 1.33 -5.97
N ASN A 44 -2.62 0.31 -6.56
CA ASN A 44 -2.77 -1.01 -5.92
C ASN A 44 -1.42 -1.58 -5.47
N ASN A 45 -0.38 -1.47 -6.30
CA ASN A 45 0.94 -1.97 -5.93
C ASN A 45 1.54 -1.24 -4.73
N ARG A 46 1.40 0.10 -4.66
CA ARG A 46 1.89 0.87 -3.51
C ARG A 46 1.10 0.55 -2.25
N LEU A 47 -0.22 0.37 -2.37
CA LEU A 47 -1.08 -0.01 -1.27
C LEU A 47 -0.72 -1.40 -0.72
N ILE A 48 -0.55 -2.39 -1.59
CA ILE A 48 -0.15 -3.75 -1.20
C ILE A 48 1.22 -3.72 -0.53
N ALA A 49 2.19 -3.00 -1.09
CA ALA A 49 3.51 -2.89 -0.48
C ALA A 49 3.46 -2.27 0.93
N ARG A 50 2.64 -1.22 1.11
CA ARG A 50 2.42 -0.60 2.42
C ARG A 50 1.81 -1.59 3.43
N LEU A 51 0.74 -2.29 3.04
CA LEU A 51 0.09 -3.29 3.90
C LEU A 51 1.04 -4.42 4.30
N LEU A 52 1.89 -4.88 3.37
CA LEU A 52 2.89 -5.91 3.66
C LEU A 52 3.98 -5.40 4.62
N LEU A 53 4.40 -4.14 4.50
CA LEU A 53 5.36 -3.52 5.42
C LEU A 53 4.76 -3.37 6.82
N GLU A 54 3.52 -2.88 6.91
CA GLU A 54 2.77 -2.77 8.18
C GLU A 54 2.66 -4.13 8.86
N HIS A 55 2.25 -5.17 8.12
CA HIS A 55 2.15 -6.51 8.66
C HIS A 55 3.49 -7.07 9.15
N LYS A 56 4.57 -6.90 8.37
CA LYS A 56 5.92 -7.32 8.78
C LYS A 56 6.37 -6.64 10.07
N ALA A 57 6.07 -5.35 10.23
CA ALA A 57 6.40 -4.62 11.44
C ALA A 57 5.64 -5.16 12.66
N THR A 58 4.35 -5.47 12.50
CA THR A 58 3.54 -6.11 13.56
C THR A 58 4.08 -7.50 13.91
N THR A 59 4.33 -8.36 12.92
CA THR A 59 4.85 -9.72 13.15
C THR A 59 6.23 -9.70 13.81
N ALA A 60 7.11 -8.77 13.43
CA ALA A 60 8.41 -8.63 14.05
C ALA A 60 8.33 -8.14 15.50
N ALA A 61 7.34 -7.30 15.83
CA ALA A 61 7.08 -6.86 17.20
C ALA A 61 6.53 -8.00 18.07
N ASP A 62 5.61 -8.80 17.54
CA ASP A 62 5.04 -9.95 18.25
C ASP A 62 6.07 -11.07 18.51
N ALA A 63 7.04 -11.24 17.61
CA ALA A 63 8.11 -12.24 17.76
C ALA A 63 9.22 -11.82 18.74
N ALA A 64 9.29 -10.55 19.12
CA ALA A 64 10.28 -9.99 20.04
C ALA A 64 9.74 -9.80 21.47
N ALA A 65 8.46 -10.11 21.70
CA ALA A 65 7.77 -10.09 22.99
C ALA A 65 7.77 -11.46 23.66
#